data_AF-F0NXQ2-F1
#
_entry.id   AF-F0NXQ2-F1
#
_cell.length_a   1.000
_cell.length_b   1.000
_cell.length_c   1.000
_cell.angle_alpha   90.00
_cell.angle_beta   90.00
_cell.angle_gamma   90.00
#
_symmetry.space_group_name_H-M   'P 1'
#
loop_
_entity.id
_entity.type
_entity.pdbx_description
1 polymer ?
#
loop_
_entity_poly.entity_id
_entity_poly.type
_entity_poly.pdbx_seq_one_letter_code
_entity_poly.pdbx_strand_id
1 'polypeptide(L)'
;MLELIIITIGFLVGVASFSMIFFASIQKGQWLDMMFNWQNQLREWDMSGTKKGLILSKILGYCELCFSHFTAFIWFWIYIAVILYFIDFNPPIAIFPIWYLLYMSISTNINLYFITKLFKP
;
A
#
# COMPACT_ATOMS: atom_id res chain seq x y z
N MET A 1 -6.55 -24.33 -5.38
CA MET A 1 -6.65 -24.03 -3.93
C MET A 1 -5.28 -23.72 -3.32
N LEU A 2 -4.30 -24.63 -3.38
CA LEU A 2 -2.95 -24.37 -2.85
C LEU A 2 -2.25 -23.19 -3.53
N GLU A 3 -2.30 -23.10 -4.86
CA GLU A 3 -1.72 -21.98 -5.64
C GLU A 3 -2.30 -20.63 -5.23
N LEU A 4 -3.62 -20.55 -5.04
CA LEU A 4 -4.31 -19.34 -4.57
C LEU A 4 -3.76 -18.88 -3.21
N ILE A 5 -3.59 -19.82 -2.27
CA ILE A 5 -3.05 -19.51 -0.94
C ILE A 5 -1.60 -19.02 -1.05
N ILE A 6 -0.76 -19.69 -1.83
CA ILE A 6 0.65 -19.31 -2.02
C ILE A 6 0.75 -17.92 -2.65
N ILE A 7 -0.01 -17.65 -3.71
CA ILE A 7 -0.02 -16.34 -4.38
C ILE A 7 -0.51 -15.25 -3.42
N THR A 8 -1.56 -15.53 -2.64
CA THR A 8 -2.10 -14.57 -1.65
C THR A 8 -1.05 -14.22 -0.60
N ILE A 9 -0.40 -15.22 0.01
CA ILE A 9 0.63 -14.98 1.03
C ILE A 9 1.82 -14.24 0.41
N GLY A 10 2.26 -14.66 -0.77
CA GLY A 10 3.35 -14.00 -1.50
C GLY A 10 3.03 -12.54 -1.79
N PHE A 11 1.81 -12.23 -2.22
CA PHE A 11 1.37 -10.85 -2.42
C PHE A 11 1.34 -10.06 -1.11
N LEU A 12 0.76 -10.60 -0.04
CA LEU A 12 0.68 -9.90 1.24
C LEU A 12 2.08 -9.50 1.76
N VAL A 13 3.04 -10.43 1.73
CA VAL A 13 4.41 -10.18 2.18
C VAL A 13 5.17 -9.27 1.21
N GLY A 14 5.03 -9.50 -0.11
CA GLY A 14 5.67 -8.71 -1.15
C GLY A 14 5.21 -7.25 -1.11
N VAL A 15 3.91 -7.02 -0.95
CA VAL A 15 3.31 -5.69 -0.82
C VAL A 15 3.79 -5.02 0.46
N ALA A 16 3.82 -5.71 1.59
CA ALA A 16 4.32 -5.14 2.84
C ALA A 16 5.80 -4.73 2.74
N SER A 17 6.61 -5.57 2.11
CA SER A 17 8.03 -5.29 1.87
C SER A 17 8.21 -4.11 0.91
N PHE A 18 7.44 -4.06 -0.17
CA PHE A 18 7.43 -2.94 -1.10
C PHE A 18 7.00 -1.64 -0.42
N SER A 19 5.89 -1.66 0.32
CA SER A 19 5.38 -0.50 1.05
C SER A 19 6.40 0.01 2.06
N MET A 20 7.10 -0.88 2.77
CA MET A 20 8.20 -0.51 3.66
C MET A 20 9.34 0.19 2.91
N ILE A 21 9.85 -0.41 1.83
CA ILE A 21 10.94 0.16 1.05
C ILE A 21 10.51 1.50 0.46
N PHE A 22 9.33 1.57 -0.13
CA PHE A 22 8.80 2.78 -0.75
C PHE A 22 8.59 3.89 0.29
N PHE A 23 8.04 3.55 1.46
CA PHE A 23 7.89 4.50 2.56
C PHE A 23 9.24 5.02 3.07
N ALA A 24 10.24 4.14 3.24
CA ALA A 24 11.59 4.54 3.62
C ALA A 24 12.21 5.47 2.56
N SER A 25 12.00 5.15 1.29
CA SER A 25 12.57 5.86 0.15
C SER A 25 12.12 7.32 0.04
N ILE A 26 10.90 7.63 0.48
CA ILE A 26 10.33 8.99 0.46
C ILE A 26 10.68 9.82 1.70
N GLN A 27 11.32 9.25 2.73
CA GLN A 27 11.68 10.00 3.93
C GLN A 27 12.77 11.04 3.64
N LYS A 28 12.88 12.04 4.53
CA LYS A 28 13.82 13.15 4.37
C LYS A 28 15.26 12.66 4.14
N GLY A 29 15.89 13.15 3.08
CA GLY A 29 17.28 12.80 2.73
C GLY A 29 17.45 11.41 2.10
N GLN A 30 16.37 10.70 1.81
CA GLN A 30 16.39 9.43 1.08
C GLN A 30 16.25 9.67 -0.43
N TRP A 31 16.49 8.65 -1.25
CA TRP A 31 16.71 8.85 -2.69
C TRP A 31 15.51 9.50 -3.42
N LEU A 32 14.25 9.15 -3.11
CA LEU A 32 13.10 9.81 -3.73
C LEU A 32 12.95 11.25 -3.27
N ASP A 33 13.27 11.54 -2.00
CA ASP A 33 13.29 12.90 -1.48
C ASP A 33 14.39 13.73 -2.16
N MET A 34 15.59 13.19 -2.32
CA MET A 34 16.71 13.88 -2.98
C MET A 34 16.45 14.16 -4.47
N MET A 35 15.80 13.24 -5.19
CA MET A 35 15.55 13.40 -6.63
C MET A 35 14.34 14.29 -6.92
N PHE A 36 13.27 14.19 -6.13
CA PHE A 36 12.00 14.87 -6.42
C PHE A 36 11.61 15.92 -5.39
N ASN A 37 12.42 16.14 -4.36
CA ASN A 37 12.10 17.04 -3.26
C ASN A 37 10.78 16.64 -2.56
N TRP A 38 10.58 15.32 -2.39
CA TRP A 38 9.30 14.70 -2.04
C TRP A 38 8.70 15.28 -0.76
N GLN A 39 9.49 15.45 0.30
CA GLN A 39 9.03 16.00 1.57
C GLN A 39 8.58 17.46 1.45
N ASN A 40 9.21 18.25 0.58
CA ASN A 40 8.79 19.62 0.33
C ASN A 40 7.45 19.66 -0.42
N GLN A 41 7.22 18.76 -1.39
CA GLN A 41 5.91 18.64 -2.05
C GLN A 41 4.81 18.22 -1.07
N LEU A 42 5.09 17.24 -0.20
CA LEU A 42 4.14 16.83 0.85
C LEU A 42 3.77 18.01 1.77
N ARG A 43 4.77 18.82 2.14
CA ARG A 43 4.56 20.02 2.95
C ARG A 43 3.74 21.08 2.22
N GLU A 44 4.02 21.33 0.94
CA GLU A 44 3.24 22.28 0.14
C GLU A 44 1.78 21.86 0.01
N TRP A 45 1.51 20.57 -0.23
CA TRP A 45 0.15 20.04 -0.28
C TRP A 45 -0.57 20.17 1.06
N ASP A 46 0.13 19.93 2.17
CA ASP A 46 -0.41 20.09 3.51
C ASP A 46 -0.73 21.57 3.83
N MET A 47 0.20 22.48 3.52
CA MET A 47 0.05 23.92 3.76
C MET A 47 -0.94 24.59 2.81
N SER A 48 -1.27 23.99 1.66
CA SER A 48 -2.25 24.53 0.71
C SER A 48 -3.65 24.72 1.33
N GLY A 49 -3.96 24.05 2.44
CA GLY A 49 -5.26 24.11 3.10
C GLY A 49 -6.41 23.50 2.28
N THR A 50 -6.13 22.94 1.11
CA THR A 50 -7.14 22.31 0.26
C THR A 50 -7.42 20.88 0.72
N LYS A 51 -8.68 20.43 0.63
CA LYS A 51 -9.05 19.05 0.97
C LYS A 51 -8.23 18.02 0.17
N LYS A 52 -7.98 18.30 -1.11
CA LYS A 52 -7.18 17.44 -1.99
C LYS A 52 -5.72 17.38 -1.54
N GLY A 53 -5.10 18.53 -1.26
CA GLY A 53 -3.73 18.60 -0.76
C GLY A 53 -3.55 17.84 0.55
N LEU A 54 -4.47 18.01 1.50
CA LEU A 54 -4.44 17.30 2.78
C LEU A 54 -4.57 15.78 2.64
N ILE A 55 -5.40 15.31 1.70
CA ILE A 55 -5.54 13.87 1.44
C ILE A 55 -4.25 13.34 0.80
N LEU A 56 -3.72 14.04 -0.21
CA LEU A 56 -2.49 13.66 -0.90
C LEU A 56 -1.30 13.61 0.05
N SER A 57 -1.11 14.63 0.89
CA SER A 57 -0.01 14.66 1.87
C SER A 57 -0.04 13.46 2.81
N LYS A 58 -1.25 13.07 3.27
CA LYS A 58 -1.44 11.91 4.16
C LYS A 58 -1.17 10.58 3.46
N ILE A 59 -1.79 10.32 2.31
CA ILE A 59 -1.67 9.02 1.64
C ILE A 59 -0.29 8.80 1.01
N LEU A 60 0.46 9.87 0.71
CA LEU A 60 1.77 9.79 0.06
C LEU A 60 2.96 9.88 1.02
N GLY A 61 2.75 9.94 2.35
CA GLY A 61 3.87 9.79 3.29
C GLY A 61 3.68 10.33 4.70
N TYR A 62 2.81 11.31 4.95
CA TYR A 62 2.67 11.89 6.30
C TYR A 62 1.89 11.03 7.30
N CYS A 63 1.18 10.01 6.82
CA CYS A 63 0.42 9.11 7.67
C CYS A 63 0.74 7.66 7.29
N GLU A 64 1.48 6.96 8.17
CA GLU A 64 1.90 5.56 7.97
C GLU A 64 0.70 4.64 7.68
N LEU A 65 -0.41 4.81 8.41
CA LEU A 65 -1.65 4.06 8.20
C LEU A 65 -2.28 4.37 6.83
N CYS A 66 -2.35 5.65 6.48
CA CYS A 66 -2.98 6.11 5.24
C CYS A 66 -2.20 5.62 4.02
N PHE A 67 -0.87 5.70 4.08
CA PHE A 67 0.04 5.16 3.08
C PHE A 67 -0.05 3.63 2.99
N SER A 68 -0.10 2.93 4.13
CA SER A 68 -0.29 1.47 4.18
C SER A 68 -1.59 1.03 3.52
N HIS A 69 -2.67 1.78 3.76
CA HIS A 69 -3.97 1.52 3.15
C HIS A 69 -3.98 1.83 1.66
N PHE A 70 -3.38 2.95 1.24
CA PHE A 70 -3.27 3.34 -0.16
C PHE A 70 -2.47 2.32 -0.98
N THR A 71 -1.33 1.87 -0.46
CA THR A 71 -0.53 0.82 -1.11
C THR A 71 -1.30 -0.50 -1.18
N ALA A 72 -1.96 -0.92 -0.10
CA ALA A 72 -2.82 -2.11 -0.11
C ALA A 72 -3.92 -2.01 -1.17
N PHE A 73 -4.52 -0.84 -1.34
CA PHE A 73 -5.55 -0.59 -2.35
C PHE A 73 -5.04 -0.76 -3.77
N ILE A 74 -3.89 -0.14 -4.12
CA ILE A 74 -3.29 -0.29 -5.45
C ILE A 74 -2.96 -1.75 -5.73
N TRP A 75 -2.33 -2.41 -4.76
CA TRP A 75 -1.87 -3.77 -4.93
C TRP A 75 -3.00 -4.80 -4.90
N PHE A 76 -4.15 -4.50 -4.31
CA PHE A 76 -5.35 -5.35 -4.41
C PHE A 76 -5.77 -5.54 -5.87
N TRP A 77 -5.77 -4.48 -6.68
CA TRP A 77 -6.17 -4.58 -8.09
C TRP A 77 -5.17 -5.40 -8.91
N ILE A 78 -3.88 -5.21 -8.65
CA ILE A 78 -2.82 -6.01 -9.26
C ILE A 78 -2.96 -7.48 -8.85
N TYR A 79 -3.21 -7.73 -7.57
CA TYR A 79 -3.47 -9.06 -7.03
C TYR A 79 -4.66 -9.74 -7.73
N ILE A 80 -5.81 -9.05 -7.84
CA ILE A 80 -6.97 -9.59 -8.56
C ILE A 80 -6.65 -9.88 -10.02
N ALA A 81 -5.93 -8.99 -10.70
CA ALA A 81 -5.52 -9.21 -12.09
C ALA A 81 -4.63 -10.46 -12.23
N VAL A 82 -3.68 -10.67 -11.30
CA VAL A 82 -2.82 -11.87 -11.27
C VAL A 82 -3.66 -13.12 -11.00
N ILE A 83 -4.59 -13.09 -10.04
CA ILE A 83 -5.46 -14.23 -9.75
C ILE A 83 -6.30 -14.60 -10.97
N LEU A 84 -6.97 -13.63 -11.60
CA LEU A 84 -7.83 -13.88 -12.76
C LEU A 84 -7.03 -14.33 -14.00
N TYR A 85 -5.76 -13.97 -14.10
CA TYR A 85 -4.91 -14.35 -15.23
C TYR A 85 -4.26 -15.74 -15.05
N PHE A 86 -3.71 -16.02 -13.86
CA PHE A 86 -2.94 -17.24 -13.62
C PHE A 86 -3.75 -18.38 -13.02
N ILE A 87 -4.86 -18.09 -12.35
CA ILE A 87 -5.71 -19.09 -11.72
C ILE A 87 -7.02 -19.13 -12.49
N ASP A 88 -7.40 -20.31 -12.97
CA ASP A 88 -8.74 -20.56 -13.51
C ASP A 88 -9.76 -20.59 -12.35
N PHE A 89 -9.99 -19.42 -11.77
CA PHE A 89 -10.86 -19.19 -10.62
C PHE A 89 -11.90 -18.15 -10.99
N ASN A 90 -13.15 -18.59 -11.11
CA ASN A 90 -14.27 -17.74 -11.46
C ASN A 90 -15.26 -17.61 -10.27
N PRO A 91 -14.93 -16.80 -9.25
CA PRO A 91 -15.79 -16.63 -8.10
C PRO A 91 -17.06 -15.84 -8.46
N PRO A 92 -18.20 -16.11 -7.81
CA PRO A 92 -19.37 -15.25 -7.88
C PRO A 92 -19.01 -13.79 -7.57
N ILE A 93 -19.60 -12.84 -8.31
CA ILE A 93 -19.36 -11.39 -8.14
C ILE A 93 -19.59 -10.95 -6.68
N ALA A 94 -20.54 -11.57 -5.98
CA ALA A 94 -20.85 -11.29 -4.58
C ALA A 94 -19.70 -11.57 -3.60
N ILE A 95 -18.68 -12.36 -3.99
CA ILE A 95 -17.52 -12.63 -3.15
C ILE A 95 -16.50 -11.49 -3.20
N PHE A 96 -16.45 -10.71 -4.29
CA PHE A 96 -15.46 -9.64 -4.45
C PHE A 96 -15.48 -8.60 -3.32
N PRO A 97 -16.65 -8.12 -2.83
CA PRO A 97 -16.68 -7.21 -1.68
C PRO A 97 -16.09 -7.81 -0.41
N ILE A 98 -16.41 -9.08 -0.12
CA ILE A 98 -15.88 -9.79 1.07
C ILE A 98 -14.37 -9.96 0.94
N TRP A 99 -13.92 -10.38 -0.24
CA TRP A 99 -12.50 -10.55 -0.52
C TRP A 99 -11.74 -9.24 -0.40
N TYR A 100 -12.27 -8.16 -0.96
CA TYR A 100 -11.72 -6.83 -0.83
C TYR A 100 -11.58 -6.42 0.63
N LEU A 101 -12.64 -6.55 1.43
CA LEU A 101 -12.61 -6.17 2.85
C LEU A 101 -11.57 -6.95 3.64
N LEU A 102 -11.48 -8.27 3.44
CA LEU A 102 -10.49 -9.12 4.09
C LEU A 102 -9.07 -8.76 3.66
N TYR A 103 -8.82 -8.68 2.35
CA TYR A 103 -7.50 -8.36 1.80
C TYR A 103 -7.04 -6.98 2.28
N MET A 104 -7.90 -5.97 2.16
CA MET A 104 -7.57 -4.60 2.57
C MET A 104 -7.24 -4.53 4.05
N SER A 105 -8.04 -5.16 4.91
CA SER A 105 -7.82 -5.14 6.35
C SER A 105 -6.51 -5.84 6.71
N ILE A 106 -6.27 -7.03 6.16
CA ILE A 106 -5.06 -7.81 6.43
C ILE A 106 -3.83 -7.09 5.88
N SER A 107 -3.82 -6.74 4.59
CA SER A 107 -2.69 -6.09 3.94
C SER A 107 -2.35 -4.74 4.59
N THR A 108 -3.35 -3.90 4.92
CA THR A 108 -3.09 -2.62 5.59
C THR A 108 -2.36 -2.83 6.92
N ASN A 109 -2.79 -3.81 7.73
CA ASN A 109 -2.17 -4.08 9.02
C ASN A 109 -0.75 -4.67 8.88
N ILE A 110 -0.52 -5.58 7.93
CA ILE A 110 0.81 -6.14 7.68
C ILE A 110 1.76 -5.04 7.16
N ASN A 111 1.32 -4.22 6.20
CA ASN A 111 2.08 -3.09 5.67
C ASN A 111 2.47 -2.12 6.80
N LEU A 112 1.49 -1.77 7.65
CA LEU A 112 1.72 -0.88 8.78
C LEU A 112 2.72 -1.48 9.78
N TYR A 113 2.61 -2.77 10.08
CA TYR A 113 3.56 -3.45 10.94
C TYR A 113 4.98 -3.39 10.38
N PHE A 114 5.15 -3.62 9.07
CA PHE A 114 6.46 -3.53 8.42
C PHE A 114 7.05 -2.12 8.49
N ILE A 115 6.24 -1.10 8.19
CA ILE A 115 6.66 0.31 8.24
C ILE A 115 7.02 0.74 9.67
N THR A 116 6.21 0.36 10.67
CA THR A 116 6.31 0.93 12.02
C THR A 116 7.16 0.15 12.99
N LYS A 117 7.28 -1.17 12.82
CA LYS A 117 7.97 -2.05 13.78
C LYS A 117 9.24 -2.68 13.22
N LEU A 118 9.28 -2.97 11.93
CA LEU A 118 10.47 -3.58 11.32
C LEU A 118 11.54 -2.55 10.93
N PHE A 119 11.12 -1.32 10.60
CA PHE A 119 12.02 -0.28 10.08
C PHE A 119 12.35 0.85 11.07
N LYS A 120 11.62 0.98 12.19
CA LYS A 120 12.00 1.96 13.23
C LYS A 120 13.19 1.39 14.02
N PRO A 121 14.37 2.06 14.02
CA PRO A 121 15.51 1.68 14.85
C PRO A 121 15.21 1.84 16.34
#